data_AF-A0A936JSA5-F1
#
_entry.id   AF-A0A936JSA5-F1
#
_cell.length_a   1.000
_cell.length_b   1.000
_cell.length_c   1.000
_cell.angle_alpha   90.00
_cell.angle_beta   90.00
_cell.angle_gamma   90.00
#
_symmetry.space_group_name_H-M   'P 1'
#
loop_
_entity.id
_entity.type
_entity.pdbx_description
1 polymer ?
#
loop_
_entity_poly.entity_id
_entity_poly.type
_entity_poly.pdbx_seq_one_letter_code
_entity_poly.pdbx_strand_id
1 'polypeptide(L)'
;MELLPVADALGAADLREAAEACLVLLDAPFRVEQKTLAPLLKLTHERAAAVFRQGARDARGPMRARLEACRVRAEAQVEQMNRLLPTLFS
;
A
#
# COMPACT_ATOMS: atom_id res chain seq x y z
N MET A 1 -9.11 -1.32 -7.88
CA MET A 1 -8.89 0.13 -7.68
C MET A 1 -7.41 0.33 -7.87
N GLU A 2 -7.00 1.05 -8.90
CA GLU A 2 -5.57 1.26 -9.20
C GLU A 2 -4.98 2.24 -8.18
N LEU A 3 -3.83 1.89 -7.60
CA LEU A 3 -3.25 2.64 -6.47
C LEU A 3 -2.68 3.99 -6.89
N LEU A 4 -2.10 4.07 -8.10
CA LEU A 4 -1.46 5.29 -8.63
C LEU A 4 -2.46 6.44 -8.85
N PRO A 5 -3.60 6.25 -9.54
CA PRO A 5 -4.59 7.34 -9.68
C PRO A 5 -5.12 7.87 -8.35
N VAL A 6 -5.16 7.02 -7.32
CA VAL A 6 -5.59 7.42 -5.98
C VAL A 6 -4.50 8.22 -5.26
N ALA A 7 -3.24 7.82 -5.40
CA ALA A 7 -2.11 8.60 -4.89
C ALA A 7 -2.05 9.99 -5.54
N ASP A 8 -2.26 10.06 -6.86
CA ASP A 8 -2.26 11.31 -7.63
C ASP A 8 -3.41 12.23 -7.22
N ALA A 9 -4.63 11.69 -7.14
CA ALA A 9 -5.80 12.47 -6.73
C ALA A 9 -5.68 13.04 -5.31
N LEU A 10 -4.87 12.40 -4.45
CA LEU A 10 -4.65 12.81 -3.06
C LEU A 10 -3.33 13.56 -2.85
N GLY A 11 -2.55 13.81 -3.91
CA GLY A 11 -1.25 14.47 -3.81
C GLY A 11 -0.24 13.70 -2.95
N ALA A 12 -0.36 12.37 -2.87
CA ALA A 12 0.42 11.53 -1.96
C ALA A 12 1.68 10.97 -2.63
N ALA A 13 2.72 11.80 -2.73
CA ALA A 13 3.99 11.45 -3.37
C ALA A 13 4.61 10.15 -2.81
N ASP A 14 4.73 10.02 -1.49
CA ASP A 14 5.29 8.81 -0.84
C ASP A 14 4.54 7.51 -1.22
N LEU A 15 3.22 7.58 -1.38
CA LEU A 15 2.43 6.41 -1.78
C LEU A 15 2.64 6.09 -3.26
N ARG A 16 2.73 7.13 -4.09
CA ARG A 16 3.01 6.98 -5.51
C ARG A 16 4.37 6.33 -5.71
N GLU A 17 5.42 6.84 -5.08
CA GLU A 17 6.77 6.29 -5.18
C GLU A 17 6.84 4.83 -4.70
N ALA A 18 6.18 4.51 -3.57
CA ALA A 18 6.13 3.14 -3.07
C ALA A 18 5.41 2.19 -4.04
N ALA A 19 4.31 2.64 -4.66
CA ALA A 19 3.58 1.87 -5.65
C ALA A 19 4.37 1.68 -6.96
N GLU A 20 5.04 2.72 -7.45
CA GLU A 20 5.90 2.67 -8.62
C GLU A 20 7.08 1.71 -8.40
N ALA A 21 7.72 1.75 -7.24
CA ALA A 21 8.78 0.83 -6.89
C ALA A 21 8.30 -0.63 -6.91
N CYS A 22 7.08 -0.91 -6.44
CA CYS A 22 6.47 -2.24 -6.55
C CYS A 22 6.26 -2.65 -8.02
N LEU A 23 5.75 -1.75 -8.85
CA LEU A 23 5.49 -2.02 -10.28
C LEU A 23 6.79 -2.31 -11.04
N VAL A 24 7.85 -1.51 -10.83
CA VAL A 24 9.16 -1.73 -11.45
C VAL A 24 9.72 -3.12 -11.11
N LEU A 25 9.55 -3.57 -9.86
CA LEU A 25 9.98 -4.92 -9.47
C LEU A 25 9.10 -6.02 -10.06
N LEU A 26 7.80 -5.78 -10.21
CA LEU A 26 6.88 -6.75 -10.83
C LEU A 26 7.10 -6.87 -12.34
N ASP A 27 7.48 -5.78 -13.01
CA ASP A 27 7.78 -5.71 -14.44
C ASP A 27 9.22 -6.13 -14.78
N ALA A 28 10.04 -6.45 -13.77
CA ALA A 28 11.40 -6.90 -13.99
C ALA A 28 11.41 -8.21 -14.81
N PRO A 29 12.30 -8.35 -15.81
CA PRO A 29 12.36 -9.55 -16.66
C PRO A 29 12.86 -10.79 -15.94
N PHE A 30 13.29 -10.66 -14.68
CA PHE A 30 13.77 -11.73 -13.82
C PHE A 30 12.85 -11.92 -12.61
N ARG A 31 12.79 -13.16 -12.09
CA ARG A 31 12.03 -13.44 -10.87
C ARG A 31 12.63 -12.69 -9.69
N VAL A 32 11.91 -11.71 -9.17
CA VAL A 32 12.25 -11.05 -7.91
C VAL A 32 11.95 -12.00 -6.75
N GLU A 33 12.92 -12.17 -5.85
CA GLU A 33 12.72 -12.99 -4.67
C GLU A 33 11.64 -12.40 -3.76
N GLN A 34 10.81 -13.27 -3.18
CA GLN A 34 9.77 -12.86 -2.24
C GLN A 34 10.33 -12.06 -1.06
N LYS A 35 11.55 -12.36 -0.62
CA LYS A 35 12.25 -11.63 0.46
C LYS A 35 12.53 -10.17 0.11
N THR A 36 12.73 -9.87 -1.18
CA THR A 36 12.97 -8.51 -1.69
C THR A 36 11.67 -7.74 -1.85
N LEU A 37 10.62 -8.41 -2.34
CA LEU A 37 9.34 -7.76 -2.61
C LEU A 37 8.50 -7.54 -1.35
N ALA A 38 8.56 -8.45 -0.37
CA ALA A 38 7.71 -8.41 0.81
C ALA A 38 7.90 -7.15 1.68
N PRO A 39 9.12 -6.66 1.98
CA PRO A 39 9.27 -5.41 2.73
C PRO A 39 8.68 -4.20 2.00
N LEU A 40 8.84 -4.15 0.66
CA LEU A 40 8.33 -3.05 -0.15
C LEU A 40 6.81 -3.06 -0.24
N LEU A 41 6.20 -4.23 -0.46
CA LEU A 41 4.74 -4.38 -0.44
C LEU A 41 4.15 -3.96 0.92
N LYS A 42 4.83 -4.28 2.03
CA LYS A 42 4.41 -3.86 3.36
C LYS A 42 4.43 -2.33 3.45
N LEU A 43 5.53 -1.70 3.04
CA LEU A 43 5.67 -0.24 3.04
C LEU A 43 4.55 0.42 2.21
N THR A 44 4.25 -0.11 1.03
CA THR A 44 3.17 0.38 0.17
C THR A 44 1.81 0.31 0.87
N HIS A 45 1.51 -0.78 1.58
CA HIS A 45 0.28 -0.88 2.36
C HIS A 45 0.25 0.06 3.57
N GLU A 46 1.38 0.29 4.26
CA GLU A 46 1.48 1.28 5.34
C GLU A 46 1.20 2.70 4.83
N ARG A 47 1.79 3.07 3.69
CA ARG A 47 1.56 4.37 3.05
C ARG A 47 0.12 4.51 2.57
N ALA A 48 -0.44 3.47 1.97
CA ALA A 48 -1.82 3.47 1.52
C ALA A 48 -2.78 3.68 2.71
N ALA A 49 -2.56 2.97 3.82
CA ALA A 49 -3.36 3.13 5.03
C ALA A 49 -3.30 4.56 5.59
N ALA A 50 -2.11 5.18 5.61
CA ALA A 50 -1.94 6.56 6.07
C ALA A 50 -2.71 7.56 5.18
N VAL A 51 -2.59 7.42 3.86
CA VAL A 51 -3.29 8.27 2.88
C VAL A 51 -4.81 8.10 2.99
N PHE A 52 -5.32 6.86 3.07
CA PHE A 52 -6.75 6.62 3.25
C PHE A 52 -7.27 7.16 4.58
N ARG A 53 -6.49 7.06 5.66
CA ARG A 53 -6.84 7.63 6.96
C ARG A 53 -6.97 9.15 6.88
N GLN A 54 -6.03 9.83 6.21
CA GLN A 54 -6.09 11.27 6.03
C GLN A 54 -7.28 11.65 5.14
N GLY A 55 -7.42 11.02 3.97
CA GLY A 55 -8.54 11.29 3.07
C GLY A 55 -9.92 11.03 3.71
N ALA A 56 -10.05 10.01 4.56
CA ALA A 56 -11.29 9.74 5.29
C ALA A 56 -11.65 10.83 6.32
N ARG A 57 -10.64 11.50 6.91
CA ARG A 57 -10.87 12.64 7.82
C ARG A 57 -11.42 13.85 7.07
N ASP A 58 -10.92 14.07 5.86
CA ASP A 58 -11.25 15.24 5.04
C ASP A 58 -12.53 15.03 4.21
N ALA A 59 -12.89 13.78 3.94
CA ALA A 59 -14.08 13.39 3.17
C ALA A 59 -15.36 13.29 4.03
N ARG A 60 -16.51 13.28 3.34
CA ARG A 60 -17.84 13.06 3.95
C ARG A 60 -18.65 12.03 3.16
N GLY A 61 -19.71 11.50 3.80
CA GLY A 61 -20.68 10.62 3.16
C GLY A 61 -20.06 9.33 2.59
N PRO A 62 -20.54 8.84 1.44
CA PRO A 62 -20.10 7.57 0.86
C PRO A 62 -18.60 7.49 0.57
N MET A 63 -17.96 8.62 0.23
CA MET A 63 -16.53 8.66 -0.04
C MET A 63 -15.72 8.35 1.23
N ARG A 64 -16.10 8.93 2.37
CA ARG A 64 -15.46 8.64 3.66
C ARG A 64 -15.55 7.15 4.01
N ALA A 65 -16.74 6.55 3.90
CA ALA A 65 -16.92 5.12 4.17
C ALA A 65 -16.05 4.24 3.25
N ARG A 66 -15.93 4.61 1.97
CA ARG A 66 -15.06 3.91 1.02
C ARG A 66 -13.58 4.01 1.39
N LEU A 67 -13.11 5.20 1.79
CA LEU A 67 -11.73 5.41 2.24
C LEU A 67 -11.45 4.66 3.55
N GLU A 68 -12.38 4.65 4.50
CA GLU A 68 -12.26 3.85 5.72
C GLU A 68 -12.17 2.35 5.42
N ALA A 69 -12.98 1.83 4.49
CA ALA A 69 -12.89 0.44 4.05
C ALA A 69 -11.56 0.12 3.35
N CYS A 70 -11.04 1.04 2.54
CA CYS A 70 -9.71 0.91 1.94
C CYS A 70 -8.60 0.90 3.00
N ARG A 71 -8.69 1.77 4.01
CA ARG A 71 -7.77 1.82 5.15
C ARG A 71 -7.74 0.49 5.88
N VAL A 72 -8.90 -0.06 6.27
CA VAL A 72 -9.00 -1.33 7.00
C VAL A 72 -8.35 -2.46 6.22
N ARG A 73 -8.59 -2.55 4.90
CA ARG A 73 -7.92 -3.56 4.06
C ARG A 73 -6.40 -3.38 4.02
N ALA A 74 -5.91 -2.15 3.89
CA ALA A 74 -4.48 -1.87 3.88
C ALA A 74 -3.83 -2.21 5.23
N GLU A 75 -4.44 -1.82 6.36
CA GLU A 75 -3.98 -2.16 7.71
C GLU A 75 -3.94 -3.69 7.93
N ALA A 76 -4.95 -4.44 7.45
CA ALA A 76 -4.97 -5.89 7.54
C ALA A 76 -3.83 -6.56 6.73
N GLN A 77 -3.50 -6.02 5.55
CA GLN A 77 -2.35 -6.50 4.77
C GLN A 77 -1.03 -6.24 5.50
N VAL A 78 -0.84 -5.06 6.09
CA VAL A 78 0.34 -4.77 6.92
C VAL A 78 0.46 -5.76 8.07
N GLU A 79 -0.64 -6.05 8.76
CA GLU A 79 -0.64 -7.01 9.87
C GLU A 79 -0.27 -8.43 9.41
N GLN A 80 -0.86 -8.89 8.31
CA GLN A 80 -0.50 -10.18 7.71
C GLN A 80 0.99 -10.25 7.38
N MET A 81 1.53 -9.18 6.80
CA MET A 81 2.94 -9.11 6.41
C MET A 81 3.89 -9.04 7.61
N ASN A 82 3.51 -8.37 8.70
CA ASN A 82 4.28 -8.39 9.94
C ASN A 82 4.44 -9.81 10.51
N ARG A 83 3.47 -10.70 10.28
CA ARG A 83 3.57 -12.11 10.68
C ARG A 83 4.43 -12.94 9.72
N LEU A 84 4.40 -12.61 8.42
CA LEU A 84 5.12 -13.35 7.38
C LEU A 84 6.60 -12.93 7.24
N LEU A 85 6.93 -11.65 7.39
CA LEU A 85 8.28 -11.16 7.17
C LEU A 85 9.34 -11.87 8.03
N PRO A 86 9.14 -12.09 9.34
CA PRO A 86 10.12 -12.81 10.16
C PRO A 86 10.44 -14.22 9.65
N THR A 87 9.44 -14.92 9.09
CA THR A 87 9.62 -16.29 8.56
C THR A 87 10.38 -16.32 7.24
N LEU A 88 10.47 -15.19 6.53
CA LEU A 88 11.21 -15.08 5.27
C LEU A 88 12.72 -14.88 5.51
N PHE A 89 13.13 -14.40 6.68
CA PHE A 89 14.54 -14.14 7.03
C PHE A 89 15.10 -15.11 8.08
N SER A 90 14.30 -16.10 8.50
CA SER A 90 14.73 -17.25 9.30
C SER A 90 15.33 -18.34 8.41
#